data_AF-A0A9Q3S2U0-F1
#
_entry.id   AF-A0A9Q3S2U0-F1
#
_cell.length_a   1.000
_cell.length_b   1.000
_cell.length_c   1.000
_cell.angle_alpha   90.00
_cell.angle_beta   90.00
_cell.angle_gamma   90.00
#
_symmetry.space_group_name_H-M   'P 1'
#
loop_
_entity.id
_entity.type
_entity.pdbx_description
1 polymer ?
#
loop_
_entity_poly.entity_id
_entity_poly.type
_entity_poly.pdbx_seq_one_letter_code
_entity_poly.pdbx_strand_id
1 'polypeptide(L)'
;MRQFLHDLRELCSQDYDPQHGWKVNETELNAALAMVNDIEPQTIREAALAAQMVAVHWMQMRLSKDALNRGGMVMEQNANLASKLARTYAMQMETLQKERGRGPAPHRQEIHVTRENHIHYHDNRGKGSDGNGTRPQEPRAEAIEGSAKVLGHSEGDGQALPSSGNEGEACLPKARRSKSRGKEG
;
A
#
# COMPACT_ATOMS: atom_id res chain seq x y z
N MET A 1 -24.50 7.53 -11.10
CA MET A 1 -24.72 7.28 -12.54
C MET A 1 -24.27 8.40 -13.45
N ARG A 2 -24.91 9.58 -13.49
CA ARG A 2 -24.62 10.61 -14.54
C ARG A 2 -23.15 11.02 -14.63
N GLN A 3 -22.49 11.31 -13.51
CA GLN A 3 -21.06 11.67 -13.49
C GLN A 3 -20.17 10.55 -14.05
N PHE A 4 -20.40 9.30 -13.61
CA PHE A 4 -19.67 8.12 -14.11
C PHE A 4 -19.78 7.94 -15.63
N LEU A 5 -20.96 8.17 -16.23
CA LEU A 5 -21.12 8.10 -17.69
C LEU A 5 -20.39 9.24 -18.41
N HIS A 6 -20.34 10.43 -17.80
CA HIS A 6 -19.53 11.53 -18.29
C HIS A 6 -18.03 11.19 -18.23
N ASP A 7 -17.55 10.62 -17.13
CA ASP A 7 -16.14 10.30 -16.96
C ASP A 7 -15.69 9.17 -17.92
N LEU A 8 -16.54 8.18 -18.19
CA LEU A 8 -16.30 7.17 -19.25
C LEU A 8 -16.29 7.80 -20.65
N ARG A 9 -17.18 8.76 -20.92
CA ARG A 9 -17.26 9.48 -22.19
C ARG A 9 -15.96 10.23 -22.50
N GLU A 10 -15.36 10.88 -21.51
CA GLU A 10 -14.10 11.63 -21.66
C GLU A 10 -12.87 10.73 -21.88
N LEU A 11 -12.95 9.44 -21.52
CA LEU A 11 -11.87 8.48 -21.80
C LEU A 11 -11.89 7.95 -23.24
N CYS A 12 -13.06 7.96 -23.89
CA CYS A 12 -13.25 7.49 -25.27
C CYS A 12 -12.60 8.44 -26.28
N SER A 13 -12.14 7.90 -27.41
CA SER A 13 -11.79 8.73 -28.56
C SER A 13 -13.01 9.49 -29.11
N GLN A 14 -12.75 10.60 -29.82
CA GLN A 14 -13.77 11.40 -30.49
C GLN A 14 -13.59 11.29 -32.00
N ASP A 15 -14.69 11.00 -32.70
CA ASP A 15 -14.76 10.94 -34.15
C ASP A 15 -15.52 12.17 -34.67
N TYR A 16 -15.06 12.72 -35.79
CA TYR A 16 -15.75 13.83 -36.44
C TYR A 16 -16.84 13.31 -37.39
N ASP A 17 -18.10 13.62 -37.07
CA ASP A 17 -19.25 13.43 -37.96
C ASP A 17 -19.51 14.73 -38.75
N PRO A 18 -19.50 14.71 -40.10
CA PRO A 18 -19.81 15.88 -40.92
C PRO A 18 -21.18 16.53 -40.67
N GLN A 19 -22.16 15.79 -40.11
CA GLN A 19 -23.51 16.29 -39.86
C GLN A 19 -23.72 16.78 -38.42
N HIS A 20 -23.01 16.18 -37.45
CA HIS A 20 -23.23 16.43 -36.01
C HIS A 20 -22.00 17.00 -35.27
N GLY A 21 -20.87 17.15 -35.96
CA GLY A 21 -19.61 17.61 -35.38
C GLY A 21 -18.85 16.51 -34.63
N TRP A 22 -18.07 16.90 -33.64
CA TRP A 22 -17.31 15.94 -32.80
C TRP A 22 -18.25 15.11 -31.94
N LYS A 23 -18.35 13.82 -32.24
CA LYS A 23 -19.06 12.84 -31.42
C LYS A 23 -18.08 11.89 -30.74
N VAL A 24 -18.57 11.17 -29.74
CA VAL A 24 -17.80 10.15 -29.02
C VAL A 24 -17.80 8.88 -29.86
N ASN A 25 -16.68 8.15 -29.88
CA ASN A 25 -16.62 6.85 -30.50
C ASN A 25 -17.55 5.87 -29.76
N GLU A 26 -18.70 5.58 -30.37
CA GLU A 26 -19.73 4.71 -29.81
C GLU A 26 -19.22 3.28 -29.57
N THR A 27 -18.24 2.82 -30.35
CA THR A 27 -17.64 1.49 -30.18
C THR A 27 -16.81 1.43 -28.90
N GLU A 28 -15.96 2.42 -28.63
CA GLU A 28 -15.22 2.53 -27.36
C GLU A 28 -16.18 2.68 -26.18
N LEU A 29 -17.19 3.55 -26.28
CA LEU A 29 -18.17 3.75 -25.20
C LEU A 29 -18.96 2.47 -24.90
N ASN A 30 -19.43 1.76 -25.92
CA ASN A 30 -20.12 0.49 -25.75
C ASN A 30 -19.20 -0.60 -25.18
N ALA A 31 -17.91 -0.61 -25.54
CA ALA A 31 -16.92 -1.52 -24.95
C ALA A 31 -16.69 -1.22 -23.46
N ALA A 32 -16.58 0.05 -23.05
CA ALA A 32 -16.50 0.42 -21.63
C ALA A 32 -17.74 -0.03 -20.85
N LEU A 33 -18.94 0.22 -21.40
CA LEU A 33 -20.19 -0.20 -20.77
C LEU A 33 -20.29 -1.73 -20.67
N ALA A 34 -19.87 -2.46 -21.71
CA ALA A 34 -19.80 -3.92 -21.68
C ALA A 34 -18.82 -4.43 -20.60
N MET A 35 -17.63 -3.84 -20.46
CA MET A 35 -16.68 -4.20 -19.39
C MET A 35 -17.23 -3.94 -17.98
N VAL A 36 -17.92 -2.80 -17.77
CA VAL A 36 -18.55 -2.53 -16.46
C VAL A 36 -19.74 -3.46 -16.21
N ASN A 37 -20.47 -3.84 -17.25
CA ASN A 37 -21.59 -4.78 -17.14
C ASN A 37 -21.11 -6.21 -16.82
N ASP A 38 -20.04 -6.68 -17.46
CA ASP A 38 -19.40 -7.99 -17.21
C ASP A 38 -18.88 -8.14 -15.77
N ILE A 39 -18.47 -7.04 -15.15
CA ILE A 39 -18.10 -7.01 -13.73
C ILE A 39 -19.32 -7.28 -12.82
N GLU A 40 -20.56 -7.01 -13.26
CA GLU A 40 -21.80 -7.11 -12.48
C GLU A 40 -21.74 -6.39 -11.11
N PRO A 41 -21.47 -5.06 -11.06
CA PRO A 41 -21.26 -4.35 -9.80
C PRO A 41 -22.53 -4.32 -8.93
N GLN A 42 -22.46 -4.92 -7.75
CA GLN A 42 -23.59 -5.05 -6.81
C GLN A 42 -23.78 -3.80 -5.93
N THR A 43 -22.74 -2.97 -5.79
CA THR A 43 -22.75 -1.77 -4.95
C THR A 43 -22.16 -0.57 -5.67
N ILE A 44 -22.44 0.64 -5.18
CA ILE A 44 -21.86 1.87 -5.72
C ILE A 44 -20.32 1.86 -5.64
N ARG A 45 -19.74 1.19 -4.62
CA ARG A 45 -18.28 1.03 -4.49
C ARG A 45 -17.72 0.10 -5.57
N GLU A 46 -18.40 -1.01 -5.85
CA GLU A 46 -18.03 -1.90 -6.97
C GLU A 46 -18.16 -1.20 -8.32
N ALA A 47 -19.22 -0.41 -8.54
CA ALA A 47 -19.39 0.34 -9.79
C ALA A 47 -18.29 1.40 -9.99
N ALA A 48 -17.86 2.07 -8.93
CA ALA A 48 -16.73 2.99 -8.97
C ALA A 48 -15.39 2.27 -9.23
N LEU A 49 -15.17 1.10 -8.61
CA LEU A 49 -13.99 0.27 -8.87
C LEU A 49 -13.97 -0.24 -10.32
N ALA A 50 -15.11 -0.69 -10.84
CA ALA A 50 -15.26 -1.11 -12.24
C ALA A 50 -14.91 0.02 -13.22
N ALA A 51 -15.36 1.25 -12.95
CA ALA A 51 -14.99 2.44 -13.73
C ALA A 51 -13.47 2.65 -13.77
N GLN A 52 -12.82 2.54 -12.61
CA GLN A 52 -11.37 2.66 -12.50
C GLN A 52 -10.63 1.53 -13.23
N MET A 53 -11.15 0.30 -13.18
CA MET A 53 -10.58 -0.85 -13.90
C MET A 53 -10.63 -0.65 -15.43
N VAL A 54 -11.73 -0.12 -15.98
CA VAL A 54 -11.82 0.23 -17.41
C VAL A 54 -10.81 1.32 -17.78
N ALA A 55 -10.71 2.38 -16.98
CA ALA A 55 -9.74 3.45 -17.22
C ALA A 55 -8.29 2.94 -17.20
N VAL A 56 -7.93 2.11 -16.21
CA VAL A 56 -6.61 1.47 -16.10
C VAL A 56 -6.33 0.57 -17.31
N HIS A 57 -7.30 -0.26 -17.70
CA HIS A 57 -7.17 -1.14 -18.86
C HIS A 57 -6.93 -0.37 -20.17
N TRP A 58 -7.68 0.70 -20.42
CA TRP A 58 -7.51 1.51 -21.63
C TRP A 58 -6.19 2.29 -21.65
N MET A 59 -5.77 2.87 -20.52
CA MET A 59 -4.45 3.49 -20.41
C MET A 59 -3.34 2.46 -20.67
N GLN A 60 -3.46 1.24 -20.12
CA GLN A 60 -2.52 0.15 -20.36
C GLN A 60 -2.49 -0.25 -21.86
N MET A 61 -3.64 -0.37 -22.50
CA MET A 61 -3.72 -0.73 -23.93
C MET A 61 -3.12 0.34 -24.84
N ARG A 62 -3.39 1.63 -24.55
CA ARG A 62 -2.80 2.77 -25.30
C ARG A 62 -1.27 2.81 -25.11
N LEU A 63 -0.78 2.75 -23.87
CA LEU A 63 0.66 2.70 -23.58
C LEU A 63 1.35 1.46 -24.17
N SER A 64 0.69 0.31 -24.21
CA SER A 64 1.24 -0.91 -24.82
C SER A 64 1.35 -0.77 -26.33
N LYS A 65 0.33 -0.20 -27.00
CA LYS A 65 0.37 0.14 -28.43
C LYS A 65 1.52 1.10 -28.74
N ASP A 66 1.70 2.13 -27.92
CA ASP A 66 2.76 3.14 -28.10
C ASP A 66 4.16 2.58 -27.79
N ALA A 67 4.27 1.60 -26.89
CA ALA A 67 5.54 0.90 -26.62
C ALA A 67 5.95 -0.04 -27.77
N LEU A 68 5.00 -0.65 -28.47
CA LEU A 68 5.19 -1.58 -29.60
C LEU A 68 5.51 -0.88 -30.94
N ASN A 69 5.91 0.39 -30.92
CA ASN A 69 5.92 1.24 -32.12
C ASN A 69 6.80 0.68 -33.25
N ARG A 70 6.25 0.65 -34.47
CA ARG A 70 6.80 -0.02 -35.66
C ARG A 70 7.94 0.79 -36.34
N GLY A 71 8.92 1.24 -35.56
CA GLY A 71 9.98 2.16 -36.00
C GLY A 71 11.35 1.97 -35.34
N GLY A 72 11.56 0.94 -34.52
CA GLY A 72 12.89 0.53 -34.04
C GLY A 72 13.32 1.07 -32.67
N MET A 73 12.61 2.03 -32.07
CA MET A 73 12.81 2.42 -30.66
C MET A 73 11.60 2.04 -29.82
N VAL A 74 11.76 1.01 -28.98
CA VAL A 74 10.80 0.67 -27.92
C VAL A 74 10.84 1.80 -26.89
N MET A 75 9.69 2.41 -26.60
CA MET A 75 9.57 3.41 -25.55
C MET A 75 9.52 2.70 -24.19
N GLU A 76 10.69 2.40 -23.64
CA GLU A 76 10.86 1.63 -22.39
C GLU A 76 10.04 2.22 -21.23
N GLN A 77 9.94 3.55 -21.16
CA GLN A 77 9.09 4.25 -20.19
C GLN A 77 7.61 3.85 -20.31
N ASN A 78 7.08 3.74 -21.53
CA ASN A 78 5.69 3.34 -21.78
C ASN A 78 5.47 1.86 -21.44
N ALA A 79 6.43 0.98 -21.76
CA ALA A 79 6.38 -0.44 -21.37
C ALA A 79 6.42 -0.62 -19.83
N ASN A 80 7.25 0.17 -19.14
CA ASN A 80 7.33 0.19 -17.68
C ASN A 80 6.06 0.75 -17.03
N LEU A 81 5.42 1.76 -17.62
CA LEU A 81 4.12 2.28 -17.17
C LEU A 81 2.97 1.29 -17.42
N ALA A 82 2.89 0.69 -18.61
CA ALA A 82 1.92 -0.37 -18.91
C ALA A 82 2.05 -1.56 -17.94
N SER A 83 3.28 -1.96 -17.61
CA SER A 83 3.56 -3.02 -16.62
C SER A 83 3.14 -2.64 -15.19
N LYS A 84 3.20 -1.35 -14.82
CA LYS A 84 2.66 -0.86 -13.53
C LYS A 84 1.13 -0.93 -13.53
N LEU A 85 0.48 -0.46 -14.59
CA LEU A 85 -0.98 -0.51 -14.73
C LEU A 85 -1.51 -1.96 -14.73
N ALA A 86 -0.80 -2.91 -15.35
CA ALA A 86 -1.16 -4.33 -15.31
C ALA A 86 -1.19 -4.88 -13.88
N ARG A 87 -0.22 -4.48 -13.02
CA ARG A 87 -0.23 -4.83 -11.60
C ARG A 87 -1.37 -4.14 -10.85
N THR A 88 -1.65 -2.87 -11.13
CA THR A 88 -2.81 -2.17 -10.58
C THR A 88 -4.12 -2.86 -10.92
N TYR A 89 -4.32 -3.29 -12.17
CA TYR A 89 -5.51 -4.01 -12.62
C TYR A 89 -5.67 -5.36 -11.89
N ALA A 90 -4.59 -6.13 -11.73
CA ALA A 90 -4.60 -7.35 -10.95
C ALA A 90 -4.98 -7.11 -9.48
N MET A 91 -4.42 -6.07 -8.84
CA MET A 91 -4.79 -5.68 -7.48
C MET A 91 -6.25 -5.25 -7.36
N GLN A 92 -6.80 -4.52 -8.35
CA GLN A 92 -8.22 -4.14 -8.38
C GLN A 92 -9.13 -5.38 -8.49
N MET A 93 -8.75 -6.37 -9.31
CA MET A 93 -9.45 -7.64 -9.42
C MET A 93 -9.45 -8.42 -8.09
N GLU A 94 -8.32 -8.48 -7.38
CA GLU A 94 -8.27 -9.04 -6.03
C GLU A 94 -9.16 -8.28 -5.04
N THR A 95 -9.14 -6.94 -5.08
CA THR A 95 -9.98 -6.10 -4.21
C THR A 95 -11.46 -6.39 -4.44
N LEU A 96 -11.89 -6.51 -5.71
CA LEU A 96 -13.26 -6.88 -6.07
C LEU A 96 -13.63 -8.27 -5.53
N GLN A 97 -12.75 -9.26 -5.64
CA GLN A 97 -12.98 -10.60 -5.09
C GLN A 97 -13.07 -10.60 -3.55
N LYS A 98 -12.25 -9.79 -2.87
CA LYS A 98 -12.26 -9.63 -1.41
C LYS A 98 -13.55 -8.95 -0.92
N GLU A 99 -13.98 -7.87 -1.56
CA GLU A 99 -15.26 -7.20 -1.27
C GLU A 99 -16.47 -8.13 -1.46
N ARG A 100 -16.41 -9.03 -2.45
CA ARG A 100 -17.44 -10.06 -2.70
C ARG A 100 -17.39 -11.27 -1.76
N GLY A 101 -16.54 -11.25 -0.73
CA GLY A 101 -16.36 -12.39 0.19
C GLY A 101 -15.75 -13.64 -0.47
N ARG A 102 -15.19 -13.53 -1.67
CA ARG A 102 -14.51 -14.61 -2.43
C ARG A 102 -12.99 -14.61 -2.23
N GLY A 103 -12.48 -13.85 -1.27
CA GLY A 103 -11.06 -13.87 -0.91
C GLY A 103 -10.65 -15.22 -0.31
N PRO A 104 -9.34 -15.56 -0.31
CA PRO A 104 -8.86 -16.75 0.40
C PRO A 104 -9.24 -16.67 1.88
N ALA A 105 -9.73 -17.79 2.42
CA ALA A 105 -10.19 -17.86 3.80
C ALA A 105 -9.09 -17.36 4.77
N PRO A 106 -9.44 -16.63 5.84
CA PRO A 106 -8.46 -16.18 6.82
C PRO A 106 -7.70 -17.39 7.35
N HIS A 107 -6.37 -17.36 7.28
CA HIS A 107 -5.53 -18.39 7.88
C HIS A 107 -5.76 -18.40 9.40
N ARG A 108 -6.62 -19.31 9.85
CA ARG A 108 -6.88 -19.57 11.28
C ARG A 108 -5.65 -20.24 11.86
N GLN A 109 -4.68 -19.43 12.29
CA GLN A 109 -3.53 -19.90 13.05
C GLN A 109 -4.02 -20.35 14.43
N GLU A 110 -4.12 -21.66 14.62
CA GLU A 110 -4.50 -22.27 15.89
C GLU A 110 -3.26 -22.41 16.78
N ILE A 111 -3.06 -21.45 17.67
CA ILE A 111 -1.95 -21.48 18.65
C ILE A 111 -2.35 -22.39 19.80
N HIS A 112 -1.91 -23.65 19.76
CA HIS A 112 -2.03 -24.55 20.91
C HIS A 112 -1.06 -24.17 22.03
N VAL A 113 -1.56 -23.45 23.04
CA VAL A 113 -0.81 -23.14 24.27
C VAL A 113 -0.88 -24.34 25.22
N THR A 114 0.06 -25.26 25.11
CA THR A 114 0.30 -26.30 26.13
C THR A 114 1.04 -25.69 27.32
N ARG A 115 0.40 -25.68 28.51
CA ARG A 115 1.08 -25.30 29.75
C ARG A 115 1.89 -26.49 30.27
N GLU A 116 3.21 -26.42 30.13
CA GLU A 116 4.13 -27.42 30.69
C GLU A 116 4.53 -27.03 32.12
N ASN A 117 4.03 -27.80 33.10
CA ASN A 117 4.41 -27.64 34.50
C ASN A 117 5.81 -28.20 34.73
N HIS A 118 6.81 -27.33 34.69
CA HIS A 118 8.19 -27.68 35.01
C HIS A 118 8.34 -27.90 36.53
N ILE A 119 8.67 -29.12 36.94
CA ILE A 119 8.98 -29.47 38.33
C ILE A 119 10.49 -29.39 38.53
N HIS A 120 10.97 -28.42 39.30
CA HIS A 120 12.37 -28.38 39.73
C HIS A 120 12.62 -29.42 40.83
N TYR A 121 13.50 -30.37 40.56
CA TYR A 121 13.99 -31.33 41.56
C TYR A 121 15.35 -30.88 42.11
N HIS A 122 15.44 -30.69 43.43
CA HIS A 122 16.70 -30.42 44.12
C HIS A 122 17.23 -31.70 44.77
N ASP A 123 18.29 -32.30 44.21
CA ASP A 123 18.96 -33.45 44.82
C ASP A 123 19.98 -32.98 45.88
N ASN A 124 19.53 -32.90 47.13
CA ASN A 124 20.37 -32.50 48.26
C ASN A 124 21.23 -33.68 48.77
N ARG A 125 22.17 -34.15 47.94
CA ARG A 125 23.01 -35.32 48.22
C ARG A 125 24.42 -34.94 48.68
N GLY A 126 24.56 -34.47 49.92
CA GLY A 126 25.90 -34.40 50.54
C GLY A 126 26.02 -33.58 51.82
N LYS A 127 26.49 -34.27 52.89
CA LYS A 127 26.85 -33.74 54.22
C LYS A 127 25.68 -33.12 55.01
N GLY A 128 25.60 -33.27 56.32
CA GLY A 128 26.59 -33.75 57.29
C GLY A 128 26.43 -32.91 58.55
N SER A 129 26.46 -33.55 59.73
CA SER A 129 25.94 -32.94 60.96
C SER A 129 26.75 -31.74 61.48
N ASP A 130 26.09 -31.01 62.38
CA ASP A 130 26.63 -30.14 63.44
C ASP A 130 27.10 -28.71 63.05
N GLY A 131 26.35 -27.71 63.53
CA GLY A 131 26.70 -26.30 63.46
C GLY A 131 25.58 -25.38 63.96
N ASN A 132 25.73 -24.86 65.19
CA ASN A 132 24.74 -23.99 65.84
C ASN A 132 24.55 -22.67 65.07
N GLY A 133 23.31 -22.18 64.95
CA GLY A 133 22.95 -21.13 63.98
C GLY A 133 22.93 -19.69 64.52
N THR A 134 22.86 -18.72 63.59
CA THR A 134 22.27 -17.38 63.77
C THR A 134 21.93 -16.81 62.39
N ARG A 135 20.73 -16.21 62.24
CA ARG A 135 20.20 -15.47 61.07
C ARG A 135 20.40 -13.95 61.30
N PRO A 136 20.12 -13.04 60.35
CA PRO A 136 20.45 -12.99 58.91
C PRO A 136 21.07 -11.63 58.48
N GLN A 137 21.78 -11.57 57.34
CA GLN A 137 21.74 -10.41 56.42
C GLN A 137 22.42 -10.69 55.07
N GLU A 138 21.93 -9.99 54.04
CA GLU A 138 22.44 -9.88 52.66
C GLU A 138 23.87 -9.26 52.63
N PRO A 139 24.68 -9.34 51.52
CA PRO A 139 24.20 -9.20 50.14
C PRO A 139 25.00 -9.91 49.00
N ARG A 140 24.56 -9.57 47.77
CA ARG A 140 25.36 -9.46 46.53
C ARG A 140 25.74 -10.77 45.82
N ALA A 141 25.15 -10.94 44.65
CA ALA A 141 25.59 -11.91 43.65
C ALA A 141 26.94 -11.52 43.06
N GLU A 142 27.79 -12.52 42.85
CA GLU A 142 28.86 -12.50 41.86
C GLU A 142 28.61 -13.61 40.83
N ALA A 143 28.92 -13.33 39.55
CA ALA A 143 28.84 -14.28 38.44
C ALA A 143 29.99 -15.32 38.54
N ILE A 144 30.24 -16.30 37.66
CA ILE A 144 30.01 -16.53 36.21
C ILE A 144 30.02 -18.07 35.99
N GLU A 145 29.67 -18.69 34.85
CA GLU A 145 29.33 -18.26 33.49
C GLU A 145 28.31 -19.26 32.86
N GLY A 146 27.95 -19.09 31.59
CA GLY A 146 27.30 -20.15 30.78
C GLY A 146 26.08 -19.74 29.94
N SER A 147 25.80 -18.44 29.78
CA SER A 147 24.61 -17.98 29.05
C SER A 147 24.86 -17.72 27.57
N ALA A 148 24.54 -18.69 26.72
CA ALA A 148 24.43 -18.47 25.28
C ALA A 148 23.16 -17.63 24.97
N LYS A 149 23.38 -16.48 24.32
CA LYS A 149 22.43 -15.39 24.06
C LYS A 149 21.01 -15.84 23.68
N VAL A 150 20.04 -15.54 24.54
CA VAL A 150 18.67 -15.22 24.12
C VAL A 150 18.71 -13.83 23.48
N LEU A 151 18.11 -13.67 22.30
CA LEU A 151 17.91 -12.35 21.68
C LEU A 151 16.85 -11.58 22.48
N GLY A 152 17.34 -10.86 23.50
CA GLY A 152 16.53 -9.99 24.31
C GLY A 152 15.90 -8.86 23.49
N HIS A 153 14.72 -8.46 23.94
CA HIS A 153 14.11 -7.16 23.67
C HIS A 153 15.17 -6.05 23.65
N SER A 154 15.41 -5.46 22.49
CA SER A 154 16.15 -4.22 22.40
C SER A 154 15.25 -3.09 22.89
N GLU A 155 15.42 -2.70 24.14
CA GLU A 155 15.20 -1.29 24.52
C GLU A 155 16.19 -0.48 23.68
N GLY A 156 15.71 0.01 22.54
CA GLY A 156 16.49 0.91 21.71
C GLY A 156 16.59 2.23 22.46
N ASP A 157 17.80 2.57 22.90
CA ASP A 157 18.14 3.92 23.31
C ASP A 157 17.51 4.90 22.32
N GLY A 158 16.80 5.90 22.87
CA GLY A 158 16.13 6.94 22.11
C GLY A 158 17.14 7.90 21.46
N GLN A 159 17.98 7.38 20.58
CA GLN A 159 18.86 8.16 19.73
C GLN A 159 17.96 9.01 18.85
N ALA A 160 17.81 10.28 19.21
CA ALA A 160 17.11 11.24 18.39
C ALA A 160 17.75 11.25 17.02
N LEU A 161 17.06 10.68 16.03
CA LEU A 161 17.36 10.94 14.63
C LEU A 161 17.37 12.46 14.47
N PRO A 162 18.29 13.05 13.68
CA PRO A 162 18.22 14.46 13.37
C PRO A 162 16.89 14.71 12.67
N SER A 163 15.92 15.22 13.43
CA SER A 163 14.72 15.82 12.87
C SER A 163 15.21 16.86 11.89
N SER A 164 14.69 16.84 10.66
CA SER A 164 14.74 18.03 9.80
C SER A 164 14.26 19.19 10.66
N GLY A 165 15.17 20.12 10.98
CA GLY A 165 14.84 21.20 11.89
C GLY A 165 13.65 21.98 11.34
N ASN A 166 12.91 22.63 12.22
CA ASN A 166 11.95 23.66 11.81
C ASN A 166 12.73 24.92 11.34
N GLU A 167 13.62 24.74 10.35
CA GLU A 167 13.97 25.79 9.41
C GLU A 167 12.68 26.11 8.66
N GLY A 168 11.96 27.10 9.18
CA GLY A 168 10.65 27.46 8.67
C GLY A 168 10.72 27.72 7.16
N GLU A 169 9.72 27.22 6.43
CA GLU A 169 9.62 27.40 4.98
C GLU A 169 9.93 28.85 4.61
N ALA A 170 11.06 29.06 3.92
CA ALA A 170 11.42 30.37 3.43
C ALA A 170 10.28 30.86 2.53
N CYS A 171 9.59 31.92 2.97
CA CYS A 171 8.32 32.35 2.40
C CYS A 171 8.45 32.52 0.89
N LEU A 172 7.81 31.63 0.12
CA LEU A 172 7.88 31.64 -1.33
C LEU A 172 7.49 33.05 -1.83
N PRO A 173 8.35 33.74 -2.60
CA PRO A 173 8.07 35.10 -3.02
C PRO A 173 6.79 35.11 -3.84
N LYS A 174 5.75 35.82 -3.35
CA LYS A 174 4.43 35.88 -3.97
C LYS A 174 4.56 36.23 -5.46
N ALA A 175 4.24 35.27 -6.33
CA ALA A 175 4.18 35.43 -7.77
C ALA A 175 2.97 36.28 -8.20
N ARG A 176 2.91 37.54 -7.73
CA ARG A 176 1.88 38.51 -8.12
C ARG A 176 2.46 39.92 -8.18
N ARG A 177 3.22 40.16 -9.25
CA ARG A 177 3.65 41.52 -9.66
C ARG A 177 2.41 42.31 -10.12
N SER A 178 1.67 42.89 -9.19
CA SER A 178 0.66 43.90 -9.46
C SER A 178 1.32 45.21 -9.91
N LYS A 179 1.72 45.28 -11.19
CA LYS A 179 2.22 46.53 -11.79
C LYS A 179 1.05 47.44 -12.21
N SER A 180 0.30 47.94 -11.22
CA SER A 180 -0.72 48.97 -11.40
C SER A 180 -0.30 50.28 -10.72
N ARG A 181 0.45 51.10 -11.46
CA ARG A 181 0.76 52.53 -11.23
C ARG A 181 1.47 53.00 -12.51
N GLY A 182 1.11 54.11 -13.15
CA GLY A 182 -0.02 55.02 -12.96
C GLY A 182 0.06 56.08 -14.08
N LYS A 183 -1.06 56.71 -14.45
CA LYS A 183 -1.02 57.95 -15.23
C LYS A 183 -0.60 59.09 -14.31
N GLU A 184 0.23 60.02 -14.80
CA GLU A 184 0.23 61.47 -14.49
C GLU A 184 1.45 62.14 -15.12
N GLY A 185 1.30 63.38 -15.61
CA GLY A 185 2.36 64.21 -16.18
C GLY A 185 2.49 64.12 -17.69
#